data_AF-A0A9D2EUE1-F1
#
_entry.id   AF-A0A9D2EUE1-F1
#
_cell.length_a   1.000
_cell.length_b   1.000
_cell.length_c   1.000
_cell.angle_alpha   90.00
_cell.angle_beta   90.00
_cell.angle_gamma   90.00
#
_symmetry.space_group_name_H-M   'P 1'
#
loop_
_entity.id
_entity.type
_entity.pdbx_description
1 polymer ?
#
loop_
_entity_poly.entity_id
_entity_poly.type
_entity_poly.pdbx_seq_one_letter_code
_entity_poly.pdbx_strand_id
1 'polypeptide(L)'
;MERIDFTKCRRIMGKAYNGANGKKIAVEYEGIVYMLKFPPSAENKPTDLSYTNSCFSEHIASSIFRMLGISAQETLLGTFQVAGKTKVVCACKDFTSDGKILYDFCSIKNTILDSDHGGTGTELSDIMESIEKQQFVNPVMLKEH
;
A
#
# COMPACT_ATOMS: atom_id res chain seq x y z
N MET A 1 -10.34 -7.14 23.03
CA MET A 1 -10.49 -7.31 21.58
C MET A 1 -9.71 -8.53 21.19
N GLU A 2 -10.33 -9.48 20.49
CA GLU A 2 -9.65 -10.69 20.02
C GLU A 2 -8.73 -10.37 18.84
N ARG A 3 -7.65 -11.14 18.67
CA ARG A 3 -6.59 -10.83 17.69
C ARG A 3 -6.76 -11.70 16.46
N ILE A 4 -7.03 -11.08 15.31
CA ILE A 4 -7.26 -11.79 14.04
C ILE A 4 -6.01 -12.59 13.66
N ASP A 5 -6.17 -13.90 13.44
CA ASP A 5 -5.11 -14.76 12.89
C ASP A 5 -5.40 -15.09 11.42
N PHE A 6 -4.67 -14.45 10.51
CA PHE A 6 -4.80 -14.65 9.07
C PHE A 6 -4.11 -15.93 8.58
N THR A 7 -3.46 -16.72 9.46
CA THR A 7 -2.68 -17.92 9.09
C THR A 7 -3.47 -18.93 8.25
N LYS A 8 -4.77 -19.09 8.51
CA LYS A 8 -5.65 -20.06 7.82
C LYS A 8 -6.47 -19.45 6.67
N CYS A 9 -6.29 -18.16 6.36
CA CYS A 9 -7.01 -17.50 5.27
C CYS A 9 -6.67 -18.09 3.89
N ARG A 10 -7.67 -18.17 3.02
CA ARG A 10 -7.50 -18.62 1.63
C ARG A 10 -6.55 -17.68 0.90
N ARG A 11 -5.42 -18.18 0.39
CA ARG A 11 -4.49 -17.39 -0.43
C ARG A 11 -5.04 -17.22 -1.84
N ILE A 12 -5.00 -16.00 -2.36
CA ILE A 12 -5.35 -15.71 -3.76
C ILE A 12 -4.10 -15.93 -4.61
N MET A 13 -4.13 -16.96 -5.46
CA MET A 13 -3.02 -17.27 -6.36
C MET A 13 -2.99 -16.29 -7.54
N GLY A 14 -1.80 -16.07 -8.12
CA GLY A 14 -1.59 -15.16 -9.25
C GLY A 14 -1.62 -13.66 -8.92
N LYS A 15 -2.15 -13.24 -7.75
CA LYS A 15 -2.15 -11.82 -7.35
C LYS A 15 -0.88 -11.42 -6.60
N ALA A 16 -0.22 -10.37 -7.08
CA ALA A 16 1.01 -9.80 -6.54
C ALA A 16 0.84 -8.28 -6.28
N TYR A 17 1.74 -7.71 -5.49
CA TYR A 17 1.71 -6.29 -5.11
C TYR A 17 3.13 -5.67 -5.15
N ASN A 18 3.23 -4.43 -5.63
CA ASN A 18 4.48 -3.71 -5.84
C ASN A 18 5.13 -3.19 -4.52
N GLY A 19 6.28 -2.51 -4.67
CA GLY A 19 6.97 -1.78 -3.61
C GLY A 19 7.97 -2.63 -2.81
N ALA A 20 9.19 -2.10 -2.62
CA ALA A 20 10.32 -2.84 -2.04
C ALA A 20 10.18 -3.14 -0.53
N ASN A 21 9.44 -2.34 0.22
CA ASN A 21 9.31 -2.48 1.67
C ASN A 21 8.36 -3.62 2.06
N GLY A 22 8.91 -4.67 2.69
CA GLY A 22 8.17 -5.82 3.22
C GLY A 22 7.67 -6.81 2.15
N LYS A 23 7.59 -8.10 2.53
CA LYS A 23 6.91 -9.11 1.70
C LYS A 23 5.38 -8.91 1.77
N LYS A 24 4.68 -9.29 0.71
CA LYS A 24 3.24 -9.09 0.53
C LYS A 24 2.61 -10.35 -0.04
N ILE A 25 1.43 -10.74 0.43
CA ILE A 25 0.60 -11.80 -0.17
C ILE A 25 -0.85 -11.37 -0.22
N ALA A 26 -1.63 -11.93 -1.16
CA ALA A 26 -3.08 -11.76 -1.19
C ALA A 26 -3.75 -12.90 -0.42
N VAL A 27 -4.67 -12.55 0.49
CA VAL A 27 -5.55 -13.51 1.18
C VAL A 27 -7.00 -13.04 1.12
N GLU A 28 -7.93 -13.95 1.37
CA GLU A 28 -9.33 -13.67 1.61
C GLU A 28 -9.66 -13.82 3.10
N TYR A 29 -10.37 -12.83 3.63
CA TYR A 29 -10.88 -12.79 4.99
C TYR A 29 -12.31 -12.22 4.94
N GLU A 30 -13.28 -12.93 5.55
CA GLU A 30 -14.71 -12.55 5.55
C GLU A 30 -15.28 -12.26 4.13
N GLY A 31 -14.80 -12.97 3.11
CA GLY A 31 -15.22 -12.80 1.71
C GLY A 31 -14.60 -11.60 0.98
N ILE A 32 -13.72 -10.85 1.65
CA ILE A 32 -13.02 -9.68 1.10
C ILE A 32 -11.54 -10.02 0.89
N VAL A 33 -10.94 -9.54 -0.19
CA VAL A 33 -9.51 -9.71 -0.47
C VAL A 33 -8.70 -8.65 0.28
N TYR A 34 -7.60 -9.08 0.90
CA TYR A 34 -6.63 -8.24 1.60
C TYR A 34 -5.21 -8.49 1.09
N MET A 35 -4.44 -7.42 0.94
CA MET A 35 -2.98 -7.46 0.92
C MET A 35 -2.48 -7.59 2.36
N LEU A 36 -1.93 -8.75 2.72
CA LEU A 36 -1.15 -8.86 3.96
C LEU A 36 0.23 -8.26 3.75
N LYS A 37 0.44 -7.05 4.27
CA LYS A 37 1.75 -6.41 4.39
C LYS A 37 2.44 -6.99 5.63
N PHE A 38 3.44 -7.84 5.39
CA PHE A 38 4.40 -8.17 6.42
C PHE A 38 5.29 -6.95 6.69
N PRO A 39 5.87 -6.81 7.90
CA PRO A 39 6.80 -5.73 8.21
C PRO A 39 8.08 -5.82 7.36
N PRO A 40 9.12 -4.96 7.59
CA PRO A 40 10.56 -5.21 7.16
C PRO A 40 12.57 -7.07 8.42
N SER A 41 13.51 -7.88 7.79
CA SER A 41 14.24 -9.01 8.35
C SER A 41 15.34 -8.48 9.23
N ALA A 42 15.26 -8.82 10.52
CA ALA A 42 16.27 -8.45 11.50
C ALA A 42 17.65 -9.04 11.17
N GLU A 43 17.70 -10.03 10.26
CA GLU A 43 18.88 -10.74 9.74
C GLU A 43 20.09 -9.85 9.37
N ASN A 44 19.91 -8.55 9.14
CA ASN A 44 20.99 -7.59 8.90
C ASN A 44 20.77 -6.18 9.51
N LYS A 45 20.06 -6.02 10.65
CA LYS A 45 19.89 -4.69 11.30
C LYS A 45 20.02 -4.68 12.83
N PRO A 46 20.46 -3.56 13.46
CA PRO A 46 21.01 -3.61 14.83
C PRO A 46 20.00 -3.69 15.97
N THR A 47 18.70 -3.51 15.72
CA THR A 47 17.67 -3.46 16.78
C THR A 47 16.32 -4.04 16.31
N ASP A 48 15.75 -4.97 17.10
CA ASP A 48 14.44 -5.60 16.82
C ASP A 48 13.25 -4.61 16.83
N LEU A 49 13.40 -3.47 17.51
CA LEU A 49 12.37 -2.46 17.69
C LEU A 49 11.92 -1.76 16.39
N SER A 50 12.57 -2.02 15.25
CA SER A 50 12.39 -1.25 14.00
C SER A 50 11.42 -1.84 12.97
N TYR A 51 11.58 -3.09 12.48
CA TYR A 51 10.73 -3.63 11.38
C TYR A 51 9.26 -3.73 11.83
N THR A 52 8.98 -4.22 13.05
CA THR A 52 7.61 -4.46 13.55
C THR A 52 6.72 -3.21 13.54
N ASN A 53 7.29 -2.03 13.81
CA ASN A 53 6.52 -0.79 13.91
C ASN A 53 5.80 -0.40 12.60
N SER A 54 6.33 -0.79 11.43
CA SER A 54 5.72 -0.46 10.14
C SER A 54 4.25 -0.90 10.00
N CYS A 55 3.86 -2.07 10.53
CA CYS A 55 2.48 -2.53 10.46
C CYS A 55 1.54 -1.67 11.33
N PHE A 56 2.02 -1.25 12.51
CA PHE A 56 1.29 -0.34 13.39
C PHE A 56 1.20 1.06 12.79
N SER A 57 2.30 1.61 12.27
CA SER A 57 2.33 2.88 11.56
C SER A 57 1.38 2.91 10.36
N GLU A 58 1.35 1.84 9.56
CA GLU A 58 0.42 1.70 8.42
C GLU A 58 -1.04 1.82 8.87
N HIS A 59 -1.42 1.05 9.89
CA HIS A 59 -2.79 0.98 10.38
C HIS A 59 -3.23 2.29 11.06
N ILE A 60 -2.36 2.88 11.88
CA ILE A 60 -2.61 4.14 12.58
C ILE A 60 -2.71 5.29 11.57
N ALA A 61 -1.76 5.44 10.66
CA ALA A 61 -1.79 6.51 9.65
C ALA A 61 -3.00 6.38 8.71
N SER A 62 -3.27 5.18 8.18
CA SER A 62 -4.44 4.95 7.30
C SER A 62 -5.77 5.18 8.03
N SER A 63 -5.81 5.06 9.36
CA SER A 63 -7.00 5.37 10.17
C SER A 63 -7.11 6.86 10.49
N ILE A 64 -6.01 7.55 10.79
CA ILE A 64 -5.99 9.01 10.97
C ILE A 64 -6.45 9.72 9.68
N PHE A 65 -5.96 9.30 8.51
CA PHE A 65 -6.39 9.89 7.23
C PHE A 65 -7.91 9.75 7.02
N ARG A 66 -8.48 8.56 7.26
CA ARG A 66 -9.94 8.34 7.20
C ARG A 66 -10.72 9.16 8.25
N MET A 67 -10.17 9.34 9.45
CA MET A 67 -10.77 10.20 10.48
C MET A 67 -10.77 11.69 10.11
N LEU A 68 -9.82 12.13 9.27
CA LEU A 68 -9.76 13.47 8.67
C LEU A 68 -10.62 13.60 7.40
N GLY A 69 -11.39 12.56 7.03
CA GLY A 69 -12.20 12.52 5.80
C GLY A 69 -11.40 12.25 4.52
N ILE A 70 -10.08 12.07 4.60
CA ILE A 70 -9.24 11.77 3.44
C ILE A 70 -9.39 10.30 3.07
N SER A 71 -9.67 10.02 1.80
CA SER A 71 -9.80 8.66 1.29
C SER A 71 -8.47 7.90 1.43
N ALA A 72 -8.47 6.84 2.24
CA ALA A 72 -7.30 6.00 2.50
C ALA A 72 -7.72 4.54 2.75
N GLN A 73 -6.79 3.62 2.53
CA GLN A 73 -7.00 2.17 2.65
C GLN A 73 -7.59 1.74 4.01
N GLU A 74 -8.62 0.90 3.97
CA GLU A 74 -9.09 0.19 5.17
C GLU A 74 -8.03 -0.83 5.61
N THR A 75 -7.72 -0.89 6.90
CA THR A 75 -6.64 -1.72 7.44
C THR A 75 -7.06 -2.45 8.71
N LEU A 76 -6.58 -3.68 8.88
CA LEU A 76 -6.74 -4.51 10.08
C LEU A 76 -5.38 -4.99 10.58
N LEU A 77 -5.18 -5.03 11.89
CA LEU A 77 -4.00 -5.63 12.51
C LEU A 77 -4.28 -7.08 12.94
N GLY A 78 -3.33 -7.98 12.68
CA GLY A 78 -3.45 -9.38 13.05
C GLY A 78 -2.11 -10.11 13.09
N THR A 79 -2.17 -11.43 13.03
CA THR A 79 -1.01 -12.32 12.96
C THR A 79 -1.01 -13.22 11.73
N PHE A 80 0.18 -13.72 11.37
CA PHE A 80 0.35 -14.78 10.39
C PHE A 80 1.57 -15.64 10.77
N GLN A 81 1.45 -16.98 10.74
CA GLN A 81 2.56 -17.90 10.99
C GLN A 81 3.49 -18.03 9.78
N VAL A 82 4.78 -17.77 9.97
CA VAL A 82 5.81 -17.96 8.93
C VAL A 82 6.94 -18.80 9.50
N ALA A 83 7.13 -20.02 8.97
CA ALA A 83 8.17 -20.96 9.39
C ALA A 83 8.22 -21.16 10.93
N GLY A 84 7.07 -21.40 11.55
CA GLY A 84 6.93 -21.60 13.01
C GLY A 84 7.03 -20.32 13.85
N LYS A 85 7.17 -19.13 13.24
CA LYS A 85 7.22 -17.85 13.94
C LYS A 85 5.98 -17.01 13.65
N THR A 86 5.26 -16.62 14.71
CA THR A 86 4.16 -15.65 14.63
C THR A 86 4.71 -14.28 14.21
N LYS A 87 4.24 -13.73 13.08
CA LYS A 87 4.52 -12.36 12.67
C LYS A 87 3.29 -11.49 12.83
N VAL A 88 3.47 -10.24 13.30
CA VAL A 88 2.45 -9.20 13.17
C VAL A 88 2.31 -8.84 11.69
N VAL A 89 1.10 -8.61 11.21
CA VAL A 89 0.82 -8.15 9.85
C VAL A 89 -0.18 -7.00 9.86
N CYS A 90 -0.10 -6.13 8.85
CA CYS A 90 -1.19 -5.21 8.51
C CYS A 90 -1.89 -5.76 7.28
N ALA A 91 -3.19 -6.05 7.38
CA ALA A 91 -4.04 -6.45 6.28
C ALA A 91 -4.68 -5.19 5.68
N CYS A 92 -4.19 -4.75 4.53
CA CYS A 92 -4.79 -3.64 3.77
C CYS A 92 -5.86 -4.20 2.83
N LYS A 93 -7.08 -3.66 2.87
CA LYS A 93 -8.19 -4.07 2.00
C LYS A 93 -7.83 -3.80 0.54
N ASP A 94 -8.01 -4.80 -0.32
CA ASP A 94 -7.62 -4.74 -1.72
C ASP A 94 -8.64 -3.98 -2.56
N PHE A 95 -8.37 -2.70 -2.81
CA PHE A 95 -9.19 -1.82 -3.65
C PHE A 95 -9.07 -2.10 -5.16
N THR A 96 -8.33 -3.15 -5.56
CA THR A 96 -8.24 -3.67 -6.93
C THR A 96 -8.92 -5.05 -7.07
N SER A 97 -9.75 -5.44 -6.10
CA SER A 97 -10.43 -6.75 -6.07
C SER A 97 -11.64 -6.85 -7.02
N ASP A 98 -12.15 -5.72 -7.50
CA ASP A 98 -13.27 -5.58 -8.43
C ASP A 98 -12.86 -5.47 -9.92
N GLY A 99 -11.61 -5.80 -10.22
CA GLY A 99 -11.05 -5.75 -11.59
C GLY A 99 -10.41 -4.41 -11.97
N LYS A 100 -10.41 -3.40 -11.08
CA LYS A 100 -9.64 -2.17 -11.28
C LYS A 100 -8.14 -2.44 -11.36
N ILE A 101 -7.45 -1.63 -12.16
CA ILE A 101 -5.98 -1.60 -12.25
C ILE A 101 -5.48 -0.35 -11.51
N LEU A 102 -4.49 -0.52 -10.64
CA LEU A 102 -3.76 0.60 -10.02
C LEU A 102 -2.63 1.04 -10.94
N TYR A 103 -2.72 2.28 -11.43
CA TYR A 103 -1.57 3.01 -11.99
C TYR A 103 -1.02 3.93 -10.90
N ASP A 104 0.28 3.82 -10.61
CA ASP A 104 0.94 4.75 -9.69
C ASP A 104 1.36 6.06 -10.41
N PHE A 105 1.61 7.11 -9.64
CA PHE A 105 1.94 8.43 -10.20
C PHE A 105 3.23 8.42 -11.03
N CYS A 106 4.21 7.56 -10.70
CA CYS A 106 5.42 7.37 -11.51
C CYS A 106 5.08 6.82 -12.90
N SER A 107 4.19 5.83 -12.96
CA SER A 107 3.68 5.25 -14.20
C SER A 107 2.93 6.29 -15.04
N ILE A 108 2.15 7.19 -14.40
CA ILE A 108 1.45 8.28 -15.08
C ILE A 108 2.43 9.36 -15.59
N LYS A 109 3.38 9.82 -14.76
CA LYS A 109 4.41 10.80 -15.17
C LYS A 109 5.23 10.29 -16.37
N ASN A 110 5.56 8.99 -16.40
CA ASN A 110 6.24 8.36 -17.55
C ASN A 110 5.43 8.35 -18.86
N THR A 111 4.15 8.78 -18.89
CA THR A 111 3.39 8.96 -20.13
C THR A 111 3.53 10.35 -20.75
N ILE A 112 4.15 11.30 -20.04
CA ILE A 112 4.28 12.70 -20.43
C ILE A 112 5.53 12.83 -21.30
N LEU A 113 5.32 12.90 -22.62
CA LEU A 113 6.38 12.80 -23.63
C LEU A 113 7.25 14.07 -23.74
N ASP A 114 6.78 15.19 -23.19
CA ASP A 114 7.40 16.52 -23.27
C ASP A 114 7.98 17.00 -21.93
N SER A 115 8.16 16.11 -20.96
CA SER A 115 8.93 16.39 -19.73
C SER A 115 10.33 15.80 -19.79
N ASP A 116 11.36 16.63 -19.62
CA ASP A 116 12.78 16.22 -19.58
C ASP A 116 13.16 15.39 -18.32
N HIS A 117 12.19 15.03 -17.48
CA HIS A 117 12.40 14.50 -16.13
C HIS A 117 11.61 13.21 -15.90
N GLY A 118 12.32 12.10 -15.70
CA GLY A 118 11.73 10.77 -15.54
C GLY A 118 10.74 10.64 -14.37
N GLY A 119 9.88 9.61 -14.44
CA GLY A 119 8.74 9.38 -13.54
C GLY A 119 9.06 9.31 -12.05
N THR A 120 10.32 9.04 -11.68
CA THR A 120 10.77 8.97 -10.28
C THR A 120 11.24 10.30 -9.69
N GLY A 121 11.35 11.38 -10.49
CA GLY A 121 11.73 12.70 -10.01
C GLY A 121 10.63 13.33 -9.15
N THR A 122 10.96 13.70 -7.91
CA THR A 122 10.03 14.17 -6.87
C THR A 122 10.02 15.69 -6.68
N GLU A 123 10.59 16.45 -7.61
CA GLU A 123 10.57 17.92 -7.54
C GLU A 123 9.15 18.47 -7.71
N LEU A 124 8.80 19.49 -6.93
CA LEU A 124 7.41 19.97 -6.87
C LEU A 124 6.96 20.61 -8.21
N SER A 125 7.88 21.25 -8.93
CA SER A 125 7.66 21.74 -10.31
C SER A 125 7.13 20.62 -11.21
N ASP A 126 7.88 19.52 -11.29
CA ASP A 126 7.57 18.38 -12.14
C ASP A 126 6.25 17.72 -11.75
N ILE A 127 5.98 17.62 -10.45
CA ILE A 127 4.76 17.01 -9.93
C ILE A 127 3.54 17.84 -10.33
N MET A 128 3.62 19.17 -10.20
CA MET A 128 2.53 20.08 -10.60
C MET A 128 2.33 20.10 -12.13
N GLU A 129 3.42 20.16 -12.90
CA GLU A 129 3.36 20.01 -14.36
C GLU A 129 2.76 18.65 -14.77
N SER A 130 3.13 17.57 -14.06
CA SER A 130 2.60 16.23 -14.32
C SER A 130 1.11 16.12 -14.04
N ILE A 131 0.62 16.78 -12.97
CA ILE A 131 -0.80 16.89 -12.63
C ILE A 131 -1.58 17.65 -13.72
N GLU A 132 -0.96 18.66 -14.33
CA GLU A 132 -1.55 19.47 -15.40
C GLU A 132 -1.60 18.76 -16.76
N LYS A 133 -0.52 18.06 -17.15
CA LYS A 133 -0.37 17.47 -18.49
C LYS A 133 -0.96 16.05 -18.64
N GLN A 134 -1.14 15.31 -17.54
CA GLN A 134 -1.70 13.95 -17.58
C GLN A 134 -3.14 13.91 -18.10
N GLN A 135 -3.53 12.79 -18.74
CA GLN A 135 -4.84 12.61 -19.38
C GLN A 135 -5.72 11.54 -18.71
N PHE A 136 -5.40 11.16 -17.46
CA PHE A 136 -6.11 10.10 -16.71
C PHE A 136 -7.24 10.66 -15.83
N VAL A 137 -7.10 11.89 -15.33
CA VAL A 137 -8.05 12.57 -14.43
C VAL A 137 -8.15 14.04 -14.85
N ASN A 138 -9.29 14.69 -14.67
CA ASN A 138 -9.45 16.12 -14.96
C ASN A 138 -8.49 16.98 -14.10
N PRO A 139 -7.53 17.73 -14.70
CA PRO A 139 -6.56 18.54 -13.95
C PRO A 139 -7.18 19.68 -13.14
N VAL A 140 -8.40 20.14 -13.48
CA VAL A 140 -9.10 21.17 -12.71
C VAL A 140 -9.56 20.61 -11.38
N MET A 141 -10.24 19.45 -11.40
CA MET A 141 -10.69 18.75 -10.18
C MET A 141 -9.54 18.43 -9.23
N LEU A 142 -8.35 18.12 -9.76
CA LEU A 142 -7.14 17.85 -8.96
C LEU A 142 -6.56 19.09 -8.25
N LYS A 143 -7.08 20.29 -8.54
CA LYS A 143 -6.62 21.58 -7.98
C LYS A 143 -7.69 22.27 -7.12
N GLU A 144 -8.82 21.61 -6.86
CA GLU A 144 -9.93 22.16 -6.05
C GLU A 144 -9.81 21.86 -4.54
N HIS A 145 -8.63 21.40 -4.09
CA HIS A 145 -8.33 20.95 -2.71
C HIS A 145 -6.99 21.49 -2.21
#